data_AF-A0A847B4B6-F1
#
_entry.id   AF-A0A847B4B6-F1
#
_cell.length_a   1.000
_cell.length_b   1.000
_cell.length_c   1.000
_cell.angle_alpha   90.00
_cell.angle_beta   90.00
_cell.angle_gamma   90.00
#
_symmetry.space_group_name_H-M   'P 1'
#
loop_
_entity.id
_entity.type
_entity.pdbx_description
1 polymer ?
#
loop_
_entity_poly.entity_id
_entity_poly.type
_entity_poly.pdbx_seq_one_letter_code
_entity_poly.pdbx_strand_id
1 'polypeptide(L)'
;MKINLPPDSLPKLKKLISVKDENILVSELLLRYLLNSEKYPLKVEFKRRSANATTKEQLYAAMLAEKLSPKHRGKQDVLLRHLSGRCALLDVDHYRDNPFFKTIKISELSIGKWRLAFDQYAPYQAFAYRDIDISSQGFEEKTHLGFFEESFSFPVIMQEDRVWMSVTPHEIETMRQAVTEARGVVAVMGLGLGYYPYMIAQKEAVKKVIVFEKDAEAISLFSQYLLP
;
A
#
# COMPACT_ATOMS: atom_id res chain seq x y z
N MET A 1 30.82 -6.36 -25.58
CA MET A 1 29.75 -6.75 -26.52
C MET A 1 29.30 -5.50 -27.27
N LYS A 2 29.46 -5.41 -28.60
CA LYS A 2 28.90 -4.30 -29.39
C LYS A 2 27.47 -4.66 -29.75
N ILE A 3 26.50 -3.89 -29.24
CA ILE A 3 25.09 -4.06 -29.59
C ILE A 3 24.85 -3.25 -30.86
N ASN A 4 24.59 -3.93 -31.99
CA ASN A 4 24.19 -3.27 -33.24
C ASN A 4 22.69 -3.00 -33.19
N LEU A 5 22.30 -1.74 -32.97
CA LEU A 5 20.91 -1.31 -33.00
C LEU A 5 20.57 -0.72 -34.38
N PRO A 6 19.39 -1.01 -34.94
CA PRO A 6 18.90 -0.32 -36.14
C PRO A 6 18.86 1.21 -35.91
N PRO A 7 19.14 2.05 -36.92
CA PRO A 7 19.13 3.51 -36.78
C PRO A 7 17.85 4.07 -36.15
N ASP A 8 16.69 3.50 -36.52
CA ASP A 8 15.37 3.90 -36.03
C ASP A 8 15.10 3.52 -34.57
N SER A 9 15.96 2.68 -33.97
CA SER A 9 15.82 2.23 -32.59
C SER A 9 16.43 3.19 -31.57
N LEU A 10 17.32 4.10 -32.00
CA LEU A 10 18.01 5.01 -31.08
C LEU A 10 17.06 5.98 -30.36
N PRO A 11 16.08 6.64 -31.03
CA PRO A 11 15.11 7.49 -30.33
C PRO A 11 14.28 6.71 -29.31
N LYS A 12 13.86 5.49 -29.66
CA LYS A 12 13.10 4.61 -28.76
C LYS A 12 13.92 4.23 -27.54
N LEU A 13 15.19 3.85 -27.72
CA LEU A 13 16.10 3.52 -26.62
C LEU A 13 16.31 4.72 -25.70
N LYS A 14 16.56 5.92 -26.26
CA LYS A 14 16.70 7.15 -25.46
C LYS A 14 15.45 7.44 -24.62
N LYS A 15 14.26 7.26 -25.20
CA LYS A 15 12.99 7.40 -24.47
C LYS A 15 12.90 6.39 -23.32
N LEU A 16 13.24 5.12 -23.54
CA LEU A 16 13.20 4.09 -22.51
C LEU A 16 14.20 4.35 -21.38
N ILE A 17 15.40 4.83 -21.69
CA ILE A 17 16.38 5.25 -20.68
C ILE A 17 15.83 6.40 -19.85
N SER A 18 15.23 7.41 -20.49
CA SER A 18 14.60 8.53 -19.80
C SER A 18 13.47 8.07 -18.87
N VAL A 19 12.59 7.15 -19.31
CA VAL A 19 11.52 6.61 -18.46
C VAL A 19 12.09 5.83 -17.28
N LYS A 20 13.12 5.01 -17.51
CA LYS A 20 13.81 4.29 -16.43
C LYS A 20 14.36 5.26 -15.38
N ASP A 21 15.01 6.35 -15.82
CA ASP A 21 15.57 7.35 -14.91
C ASP A 21 14.48 8.11 -14.13
N GLU A 22 13.34 8.39 -14.78
CA GLU A 22 12.17 8.97 -14.12
C GLU A 22 11.53 8.02 -13.10
N ASN A 23 11.34 6.74 -13.45
CA ASN A 23 10.82 5.73 -12.53
C ASN A 23 11.70 5.63 -11.27
N ILE A 24 13.03 5.55 -11.44
CA ILE A 24 13.97 5.51 -10.32
C ILE A 24 13.82 6.77 -9.45
N LEU A 25 13.83 7.95 -10.07
CA LEU A 25 13.70 9.22 -9.35
C LEU A 25 12.40 9.27 -8.52
N VAL A 26 11.27 8.92 -9.13
CA VAL A 26 9.96 8.96 -8.48
C VAL A 26 9.88 7.93 -7.36
N SER A 27 10.32 6.69 -7.61
CA SER A 27 10.34 5.62 -6.62
C SER A 27 11.22 5.97 -5.42
N GLU A 28 12.39 6.58 -5.61
CA GLU A 28 13.25 7.04 -4.51
C GLU A 28 12.60 8.14 -3.67
N LEU A 29 11.95 9.12 -4.30
CA LEU A 29 11.26 10.20 -3.61
C LEU A 29 10.08 9.69 -2.79
N LEU A 30 9.26 8.82 -3.39
CA LEU A 30 8.11 8.23 -2.72
C LEU A 30 8.52 7.26 -1.62
N LEU A 31 9.52 6.41 -1.84
CA LEU A 31 10.02 5.49 -0.81
C LEU A 31 10.54 6.27 0.41
N ARG A 32 11.31 7.35 0.18
CA ARG A 32 11.79 8.21 1.27
C ARG A 32 10.65 8.81 2.07
N TYR A 33 9.62 9.27 1.37
CA TYR A 33 8.40 9.78 2.00
C TYR A 33 7.70 8.69 2.81
N LEU A 34 7.41 7.53 2.22
CA LEU A 34 6.67 6.45 2.88
C LEU A 34 7.39 5.94 4.13
N LEU A 35 8.71 5.88 4.11
CA LEU A 35 9.53 5.48 5.26
C LEU A 35 9.68 6.57 6.34
N ASN A 36 9.35 7.82 6.04
CA ASN A 36 9.56 8.96 6.95
C ASN A 36 8.41 9.97 6.87
N SER A 37 7.18 9.50 6.69
CA SER A 37 6.02 10.33 6.36
C SER A 37 5.72 11.39 7.42
N GLU A 38 6.09 11.10 8.68
CA GLU A 38 6.00 12.00 9.83
C GLU A 38 6.84 13.28 9.66
N LYS A 39 7.91 13.24 8.85
CA LYS A 39 8.75 14.41 8.53
C LYS A 39 8.12 15.32 7.49
N TYR A 40 7.03 14.88 6.87
CA TYR A 40 6.35 15.57 5.77
C TYR A 40 4.86 15.81 6.09
N PRO A 41 4.52 16.51 7.20
CA PRO A 41 3.13 16.74 7.55
C PRO A 41 2.43 17.62 6.51
N LEU A 42 1.30 17.15 5.98
CA LEU A 42 0.49 17.87 4.99
C LEU A 42 -0.85 18.37 5.57
N LYS A 43 -1.33 17.83 6.70
CA LYS A 43 -2.66 18.11 7.28
C LYS A 43 -3.03 19.60 7.36
N VAL A 44 -2.18 20.42 7.98
CA VAL A 44 -2.49 21.84 8.22
C VAL A 44 -2.60 22.61 6.90
N GLU A 45 -1.62 22.42 6.02
CA GLU A 45 -1.61 23.09 4.73
C GLU A 45 -2.75 22.60 3.83
N PHE A 46 -3.06 21.29 3.89
CA PHE A 46 -4.09 20.68 3.08
C PHE A 46 -5.46 21.25 3.44
N LYS A 47 -5.79 21.31 4.74
CA LYS A 47 -7.04 21.93 5.21
C LYS A 47 -7.18 23.39 4.81
N ARG A 48 -6.08 24.14 4.82
CA ARG A 48 -6.07 25.55 4.41
C ARG A 48 -6.34 25.71 2.90
N ARG A 49 -5.77 24.84 2.08
CA ARG A 49 -5.85 24.93 0.60
C ARG A 49 -7.07 24.21 0.00
N SER A 50 -7.63 23.22 0.70
CA SER A 50 -8.69 22.36 0.18
C SER A 50 -10.02 23.08 -0.05
N ALA A 51 -10.29 24.18 0.65
CA ALA A 51 -11.51 24.97 0.49
C ALA A 51 -11.72 25.51 -0.93
N ASN A 52 -10.64 25.73 -1.68
CA ASN A 52 -10.67 26.30 -3.04
C ASN A 52 -10.19 25.30 -4.11
N ALA A 53 -9.98 24.03 -3.75
CA ALA A 53 -9.43 23.04 -4.66
C ALA A 53 -10.51 22.45 -5.58
N THR A 54 -10.16 22.22 -6.84
CA THR A 54 -11.04 21.54 -7.81
C THR A 54 -11.33 20.10 -7.38
N THR A 55 -10.30 19.37 -6.94
CA THR A 55 -10.43 18.06 -6.28
C THR A 55 -9.42 17.96 -5.15
N LYS A 56 -9.78 17.22 -4.09
CA LYS A 56 -8.91 17.01 -2.92
C LYS A 56 -7.65 16.22 -3.31
N GLU A 57 -7.79 15.27 -4.23
CA GLU A 57 -6.76 14.37 -4.73
C GLU A 57 -5.71 15.10 -5.58
N GLN A 58 -6.14 15.98 -6.50
CA GLN A 58 -5.21 16.77 -7.30
C GLN A 58 -4.44 17.77 -6.43
N LEU A 59 -5.13 18.40 -5.47
CA LEU A 59 -4.45 19.26 -4.50
C LEU A 59 -3.40 18.46 -3.72
N TYR A 60 -3.75 17.27 -3.23
CA TYR A 60 -2.84 16.43 -2.47
C TYR A 60 -1.60 16.05 -3.29
N ALA A 61 -1.78 15.61 -4.54
CA ALA A 61 -0.70 15.29 -5.46
C ALA A 61 0.24 16.48 -5.69
N ALA A 62 -0.31 17.68 -5.93
CA ALA A 62 0.47 18.90 -6.10
C ALA A 62 1.27 19.28 -4.85
N MET A 63 0.63 19.23 -3.68
CA MET A 63 1.26 19.52 -2.40
C MET A 63 2.37 18.52 -2.06
N LEU A 64 2.15 17.22 -2.29
CA LEU A 64 3.16 16.20 -2.05
C LEU A 64 4.36 16.38 -3.00
N ALA A 65 4.10 16.66 -4.29
CA ALA A 65 5.17 16.92 -5.25
C ALA A 65 6.02 18.15 -4.86
N GLU A 66 5.36 19.24 -4.43
CA GLU A 66 6.02 20.44 -3.91
C GLU A 66 6.87 20.12 -2.67
N LYS A 67 6.30 19.38 -1.72
CA LYS A 67 6.95 19.04 -0.45
C LYS A 67 8.18 18.15 -0.63
N LEU A 68 8.13 17.21 -1.57
CA LEU A 68 9.23 16.26 -1.82
C LEU A 68 10.30 16.82 -2.76
N SER A 69 10.02 17.92 -3.48
CA SER A 69 10.97 18.55 -4.41
C SER A 69 11.00 20.09 -4.33
N PRO A 70 11.11 20.71 -3.14
CA PRO A 70 10.81 22.14 -2.91
C PRO A 70 11.74 23.13 -3.63
N LYS A 71 12.89 22.66 -4.13
CA LYS A 71 13.90 23.49 -4.83
C LYS A 71 14.20 23.02 -6.25
N HIS A 72 13.47 22.01 -6.74
CA HIS A 72 13.75 21.37 -8.02
C HIS A 72 12.47 21.26 -8.84
N ARG A 73 12.11 22.36 -9.52
CA ARG A 73 10.88 22.45 -10.33
C ARG A 73 10.74 21.29 -11.33
N GLY A 74 11.82 20.91 -12.01
CA GLY A 74 11.79 19.76 -12.92
C GLY A 74 11.44 18.42 -12.23
N LYS A 75 11.94 18.19 -11.00
CA LYS A 75 11.58 16.99 -10.22
C LYS A 75 10.13 17.06 -9.74
N GLN A 76 9.69 18.25 -9.34
CA GLN A 76 8.31 18.49 -8.94
C GLN A 76 7.35 18.22 -10.09
N ASP A 77 7.65 18.69 -11.31
CA ASP A 77 6.81 18.48 -12.50
C ASP A 77 6.72 16.99 -12.87
N VAL A 78 7.86 16.27 -12.84
CA VAL A 78 7.89 14.81 -13.04
C VAL A 78 7.06 14.11 -11.98
N LEU A 79 7.29 14.40 -10.69
CA LEU A 79 6.58 13.75 -9.60
C LEU A 79 5.07 14.03 -9.66
N LEU A 80 4.67 15.28 -9.93
CA LEU A 80 3.27 15.65 -10.11
C LEU A 80 2.62 14.87 -11.26
N ARG A 81 3.30 14.70 -12.40
CA ARG A 81 2.80 13.85 -13.50
C ARG A 81 2.66 12.38 -13.10
N HIS A 82 3.50 11.87 -12.20
CA HIS A 82 3.35 10.50 -11.69
C HIS A 82 2.22 10.36 -10.67
N LEU A 83 1.99 11.38 -9.86
CA LEU A 83 0.93 11.37 -8.84
C LEU A 83 -0.45 11.80 -9.35
N SER A 84 -0.51 12.52 -10.49
CA SER A 84 -1.77 12.98 -11.08
C SER A 84 -2.67 11.79 -11.41
N GLY A 85 -3.85 11.75 -10.77
CA GLY A 85 -4.80 10.65 -10.90
C GLY A 85 -4.38 9.37 -10.17
N ARG A 86 -3.33 9.42 -9.34
CA ARG A 86 -2.80 8.28 -8.56
C ARG A 86 -2.85 8.51 -7.05
N CYS A 87 -3.24 9.70 -6.61
CA CYS A 87 -3.65 9.96 -5.23
C CYS A 87 -5.16 9.76 -5.09
N ALA A 88 -5.60 9.11 -4.01
CA ALA A 88 -7.01 8.92 -3.71
C ALA A 88 -7.29 9.33 -2.26
N LEU A 89 -8.31 10.16 -2.06
CA LEU A 89 -8.93 10.30 -0.75
C LEU A 89 -9.83 9.08 -0.56
N LEU A 90 -9.43 8.22 0.37
CA LEU A 90 -10.11 6.95 0.60
C LEU A 90 -11.20 7.11 1.66
N ASP A 91 -12.26 6.32 1.51
CA ASP A 91 -13.29 6.18 2.54
C ASP A 91 -12.75 5.27 3.65
N VAL A 92 -12.66 5.79 4.87
CA VAL A 92 -12.15 5.05 6.02
C VAL A 92 -13.09 3.90 6.41
N ASP A 93 -14.40 4.11 6.25
CA ASP A 93 -15.41 3.16 6.72
C ASP A 93 -15.43 1.93 5.81
N HIS A 94 -15.13 2.09 4.51
CA HIS A 94 -14.86 0.97 3.60
C HIS A 94 -13.87 -0.06 4.17
N TYR A 95 -12.80 0.41 4.82
CA TYR A 95 -11.77 -0.46 5.40
C TYR A 95 -12.11 -0.91 6.82
N ARG A 96 -12.67 -0.03 7.66
CA ARG A 96 -13.13 -0.38 9.01
C ARG A 96 -14.23 -1.43 9.00
N ASP A 97 -15.08 -1.40 7.97
CA ASP A 97 -16.17 -2.34 7.80
C ASP A 97 -15.75 -3.72 7.29
N ASN A 98 -14.47 -3.89 6.93
CA ASN A 98 -13.95 -5.18 6.54
C ASN A 98 -14.20 -6.23 7.65
N PRO A 99 -14.76 -7.42 7.34
CA PRO A 99 -15.08 -8.44 8.34
C PRO A 99 -13.90 -8.79 9.25
N PHE A 100 -12.68 -8.82 8.72
CA PHE A 100 -11.49 -9.12 9.50
C PHE A 100 -11.25 -8.10 10.63
N PHE A 101 -11.44 -6.81 10.34
CA PHE A 101 -11.29 -5.73 11.32
C PHE A 101 -12.38 -5.76 12.40
N LYS A 102 -13.57 -6.26 12.06
CA LYS A 102 -14.68 -6.44 13.03
C LYS A 102 -14.47 -7.64 13.95
N THR A 103 -13.72 -8.65 13.51
CA THR A 103 -13.42 -9.84 14.32
C THR A 103 -12.24 -9.64 15.26
N ILE A 104 -11.20 -8.91 14.85
CA ILE A 104 -10.04 -8.66 15.72
C ILE A 104 -10.42 -7.65 16.82
N LYS A 105 -10.67 -8.16 18.02
CA LYS A 105 -11.05 -7.35 19.20
C LYS A 105 -9.93 -7.14 20.21
N ILE A 106 -8.77 -7.78 20.02
CA ILE A 106 -7.70 -7.78 21.00
C ILE A 106 -6.76 -6.61 20.72
N SER A 107 -6.67 -5.68 21.66
CA SER A 107 -5.87 -4.46 21.51
C SER A 107 -4.36 -4.72 21.52
N GLU A 108 -3.89 -5.67 22.35
CA GLU A 108 -2.49 -6.06 22.41
C GLU A 108 -2.33 -7.46 23.04
N LEU A 109 -1.48 -8.31 22.45
CA LEU A 109 -1.20 -9.66 22.95
C LEU A 109 0.19 -10.12 22.50
N SER A 110 0.91 -10.85 23.35
CA SER A 110 2.17 -11.49 23.00
C SER A 110 2.13 -13.01 23.14
N ILE A 111 2.70 -13.73 22.18
CA ILE A 111 2.97 -15.17 22.24
C ILE A 111 4.38 -15.42 21.69
N GLY A 112 5.26 -15.96 22.53
CA GLY A 112 6.65 -16.18 22.15
C GLY A 112 7.31 -14.87 21.71
N LYS A 113 7.85 -14.84 20.49
CA LYS A 113 8.47 -13.64 19.90
C LYS A 113 7.49 -12.69 19.22
N TRP A 114 6.23 -13.10 19.03
CA TRP A 114 5.23 -12.35 18.29
C TRP A 114 4.38 -11.50 19.24
N ARG A 115 4.22 -10.23 18.88
CA ARG A 115 3.29 -9.30 19.54
C ARG A 115 2.25 -8.81 18.54
N LEU A 116 0.99 -9.16 18.75
CA LEU A 116 -0.14 -8.55 18.06
C LEU A 116 -0.42 -7.18 18.68
N ALA A 117 -0.46 -6.15 17.84
CA ALA A 117 -0.77 -4.78 18.23
C ALA A 117 -1.53 -4.08 17.10
N PHE A 118 -1.81 -2.79 17.30
CA PHE A 118 -2.28 -1.91 16.23
C PHE A 118 -1.24 -0.83 15.93
N ASP A 119 -1.07 -0.54 14.65
CA ASP A 119 -0.40 0.66 14.17
C ASP A 119 -1.45 1.56 13.49
N GLN A 120 -1.08 2.79 13.11
CA GLN A 120 -2.02 3.75 12.57
C GLN A 120 -1.42 4.67 11.50
N TYR A 121 -2.26 5.03 10.53
CA TYR A 121 -2.04 6.20 9.69
C TYR A 121 -2.64 7.43 10.35
N ALA A 122 -1.86 8.52 10.39
CA ALA A 122 -2.34 9.82 10.81
C ALA A 122 -3.25 10.45 9.73
N PRO A 123 -4.16 11.38 10.10
CA PRO A 123 -4.93 12.14 9.14
C PRO A 123 -4.05 12.80 8.07
N TYR A 124 -4.39 12.61 6.80
CA TYR A 124 -3.69 13.10 5.62
C TYR A 124 -2.25 12.58 5.46
N GLN A 125 -1.88 11.49 6.15
CA GLN A 125 -0.69 10.71 5.84
C GLN A 125 -0.99 9.84 4.63
N ALA A 126 -0.15 9.90 3.59
CA ALA A 126 -0.27 9.03 2.45
C ALA A 126 0.46 7.70 2.66
N PHE A 127 -0.13 6.64 2.12
CA PHE A 127 0.40 5.28 2.10
C PHE A 127 0.20 4.69 0.70
N ALA A 128 1.03 3.73 0.31
CA ALA A 128 0.72 2.94 -0.88
C ALA A 128 -0.54 2.11 -0.61
N TYR A 129 -1.51 2.08 -1.52
CA TYR A 129 -2.76 1.34 -1.30
C TYR A 129 -3.14 0.37 -2.43
N ARG A 130 -2.44 0.39 -3.58
CA ARG A 130 -2.60 -0.59 -4.67
C ARG A 130 -1.25 -0.94 -5.26
N ASP A 131 -1.22 -1.99 -6.06
CA ASP A 131 -0.04 -2.35 -6.86
C ASP A 131 0.34 -1.24 -7.83
N ILE A 132 1.60 -1.24 -8.22
CA ILE A 132 2.15 -0.29 -9.19
C ILE A 132 1.60 -0.62 -10.58
N ASP A 133 0.99 0.36 -11.24
CA ASP A 133 0.64 0.21 -12.65
C ASP A 133 1.91 0.40 -13.50
N ILE A 134 2.15 -0.53 -14.41
CA ILE A 134 3.22 -0.42 -15.41
C ILE A 134 2.58 -0.21 -16.77
N SER A 135 2.92 0.89 -17.44
CA SER A 135 2.40 1.13 -18.78
C SER A 135 2.91 0.07 -19.76
N SER A 136 2.00 -0.50 -20.55
CA SER A 136 2.36 -1.43 -21.64
C SER A 136 3.20 -0.77 -22.73
N GLN A 137 3.18 0.56 -22.81
CA GLN A 137 3.96 1.36 -23.72
C GLN A 137 4.99 2.21 -22.98
N GLY A 138 6.23 1.75 -22.95
CA GLY A 138 7.35 2.54 -22.43
C GLY A 138 7.69 2.29 -20.96
N PHE A 139 6.96 1.40 -20.27
CA PHE A 139 7.26 0.93 -18.92
C PHE A 139 7.25 2.02 -17.85
N GLU A 140 6.38 3.02 -17.98
CA GLU A 140 6.21 4.04 -16.94
C GLU A 140 5.53 3.41 -15.72
N GLU A 141 6.13 3.58 -14.54
CA GLU A 141 5.61 3.06 -13.27
C GLU A 141 4.80 4.13 -12.55
N LYS A 142 3.60 3.77 -12.09
CA LYS A 142 2.69 4.66 -11.36
C LYS A 142 2.29 4.03 -10.02
N THR A 143 2.85 4.55 -8.94
CA THR A 143 2.49 4.19 -7.57
C THR A 143 1.18 4.87 -7.17
N HIS A 144 0.26 4.07 -6.62
CA HIS A 144 -1.02 4.57 -6.10
C HIS A 144 -0.90 4.91 -4.62
N LEU A 145 -1.23 6.15 -4.26
CA LEU A 145 -1.21 6.64 -2.89
C LEU A 145 -2.63 6.89 -2.38
N GLY A 146 -2.94 6.35 -1.21
CA GLY A 146 -4.18 6.59 -0.48
C GLY A 146 -3.90 7.49 0.70
N PHE A 147 -4.87 8.31 1.09
CA PHE A 147 -4.84 9.06 2.35
C PHE A 147 -6.26 9.17 2.91
N PHE A 148 -6.37 9.38 4.23
CA PHE A 148 -7.63 9.53 4.94
C PHE A 148 -7.77 10.93 5.56
N GLU A 149 -9.01 11.41 5.78
CA GLU A 149 -9.23 12.68 6.52
C GLU A 149 -9.09 12.51 8.04
N GLU A 150 -9.14 11.26 8.51
CA GLU A 150 -9.05 10.87 9.90
C GLU A 150 -8.00 9.77 10.10
N SER A 151 -7.74 9.40 11.36
CA SER A 151 -6.80 8.33 11.68
C SER A 151 -7.39 6.97 11.32
N PHE A 152 -6.54 6.09 10.79
CA PHE A 152 -6.92 4.71 10.48
C PHE A 152 -5.97 3.76 11.18
N SER A 153 -6.49 2.94 12.09
CA SER A 153 -5.73 1.91 12.79
C SER A 153 -5.85 0.56 12.09
N PHE A 154 -4.77 -0.20 12.05
CA PHE A 154 -4.71 -1.52 11.44
C PHE A 154 -3.89 -2.49 12.27
N PRO A 155 -4.23 -3.80 12.25
CA PRO A 155 -3.52 -4.79 13.05
C PRO A 155 -2.13 -5.03 12.47
N VAL A 156 -1.17 -5.23 13.37
CA VAL A 156 0.22 -5.56 13.08
C VAL A 156 0.68 -6.74 13.94
N ILE A 157 1.51 -7.62 13.37
CA ILE A 157 2.37 -8.50 14.15
C ILE A 157 3.74 -7.83 14.21
N MET A 158 4.26 -7.71 15.41
CA MET A 158 5.58 -7.19 15.70
C MET A 158 6.48 -8.31 16.19
N GLN A 159 7.74 -8.26 15.79
CA GLN A 159 8.82 -9.01 16.40
C GLN A 159 9.73 -8.00 17.07
N GLU A 160 9.82 -8.06 18.40
CA GLU A 160 10.42 -6.98 19.19
C GLU A 160 9.72 -5.64 18.88
N ASP A 161 10.47 -4.62 18.44
CA ASP A 161 9.96 -3.29 18.08
C ASP A 161 9.80 -3.08 16.57
N ARG A 162 9.88 -4.15 15.77
CA ARG A 162 9.72 -4.07 14.31
C ARG A 162 8.41 -4.68 13.88
N VAL A 163 7.67 -3.95 13.05
CA VAL A 163 6.52 -4.51 12.33
C VAL A 163 7.04 -5.61 11.41
N TRP A 164 6.55 -6.83 11.64
CA TRP A 164 6.82 -7.99 10.82
C TRP A 164 5.81 -8.08 9.67
N MET A 165 4.51 -7.96 10.00
CA MET A 165 3.41 -7.97 9.03
C MET A 165 2.28 -7.06 9.50
N SER A 166 1.50 -6.54 8.56
CA SER A 166 0.37 -5.65 8.81
C SER A 166 -0.76 -5.93 7.84
N VAL A 167 -2.01 -5.68 8.25
CA VAL A 167 -3.15 -5.70 7.31
C VAL A 167 -3.54 -4.27 7.02
N THR A 168 -2.85 -3.66 6.07
CA THR A 168 -3.11 -2.27 5.65
C THR A 168 -4.19 -2.24 4.54
N PRO A 169 -4.67 -1.04 4.14
CA PRO A 169 -5.48 -0.90 2.94
C PRO A 169 -4.79 -1.49 1.69
N HIS A 170 -3.46 -1.41 1.59
CA HIS A 170 -2.71 -2.05 0.50
C HIS A 170 -2.99 -3.55 0.44
N GLU A 171 -2.89 -4.23 1.58
CA GLU A 171 -3.10 -5.67 1.70
C GLU A 171 -4.53 -6.08 1.33
N ILE A 172 -5.51 -5.28 1.73
CA ILE A 172 -6.92 -5.48 1.38
C ILE A 172 -7.14 -5.34 -0.13
N GLU A 173 -6.53 -4.33 -0.75
CA GLU A 173 -6.72 -4.01 -2.16
C GLU A 173 -6.03 -5.01 -3.08
N THR A 174 -4.78 -5.38 -2.81
CA THR A 174 -3.99 -6.31 -3.63
C THR A 174 -4.55 -7.74 -3.55
N MET A 175 -5.11 -8.13 -2.40
CA MET A 175 -5.73 -9.44 -2.24
C MET A 175 -7.18 -9.51 -2.73
N ARG A 176 -7.85 -8.37 -3.00
CA ARG A 176 -9.30 -8.32 -3.30
C ARG A 176 -9.70 -9.27 -4.43
N GLN A 177 -8.95 -9.27 -5.53
CA GLN A 177 -9.26 -10.11 -6.68
C GLN A 177 -9.13 -11.60 -6.32
N ALA A 178 -8.02 -11.99 -5.69
CA ALA A 178 -7.79 -13.36 -5.25
C ALA A 178 -8.87 -13.84 -4.26
N VAL A 179 -9.27 -12.99 -3.31
CA VAL A 179 -10.38 -13.28 -2.38
C VAL A 179 -11.70 -13.45 -3.13
N THR A 180 -11.96 -12.61 -4.13
CA THR A 180 -13.19 -12.67 -4.92
C THR A 180 -13.28 -13.97 -5.72
N GLU A 181 -12.19 -14.40 -6.33
CA GLU A 181 -12.11 -15.57 -7.21
C GLU A 181 -11.99 -16.91 -6.46
N ALA A 182 -11.59 -16.90 -5.18
CA ALA A 182 -11.40 -18.09 -4.37
C ALA A 182 -12.67 -18.97 -4.29
N ARG A 183 -12.51 -20.26 -4.59
CA ARG A 183 -13.58 -21.27 -4.56
C ARG A 183 -13.01 -22.69 -4.41
N GLY A 184 -13.83 -23.63 -3.94
CA GLY A 184 -13.45 -25.02 -3.77
C GLY A 184 -12.51 -25.25 -2.58
N VAL A 185 -11.50 -26.10 -2.77
CA VAL A 185 -10.45 -26.34 -1.77
C VAL A 185 -9.28 -25.42 -2.10
N VAL A 186 -8.93 -24.52 -1.18
CA VAL A 186 -7.88 -23.51 -1.40
C VAL A 186 -6.71 -23.79 -0.48
N ALA A 187 -5.52 -23.94 -1.07
CA ALA A 187 -4.26 -24.00 -0.33
C ALA A 187 -3.65 -22.59 -0.22
N VAL A 188 -3.25 -22.20 0.98
CA VAL A 188 -2.63 -20.90 1.29
C VAL A 188 -1.22 -21.17 1.81
N MET A 189 -0.22 -20.56 1.16
CA MET A 189 1.18 -20.69 1.52
C MET A 189 1.62 -19.47 2.33
N GLY A 190 1.82 -19.65 3.64
CA GLY A 190 2.05 -18.58 4.60
C GLY A 190 0.75 -18.10 5.25
N LEU A 191 0.77 -17.97 6.59
CA LEU A 191 -0.39 -17.53 7.38
C LEU A 191 -0.41 -16.01 7.53
N GLY A 192 0.74 -15.42 7.86
CA GLY A 192 0.84 -14.02 8.24
C GLY A 192 -0.11 -13.66 9.40
N LEU A 193 -0.87 -12.57 9.25
CA LEU A 193 -1.96 -12.21 10.17
C LEU A 193 -3.26 -13.00 9.94
N GLY A 194 -3.29 -13.85 8.91
CA GLY A 194 -4.44 -14.67 8.57
C GLY A 194 -5.58 -13.94 7.86
N TYR A 195 -5.35 -12.71 7.37
CA TYR A 195 -6.34 -11.94 6.61
C TYR A 195 -6.93 -12.73 5.44
N TYR A 196 -6.08 -13.15 4.50
CA TYR A 196 -6.54 -13.89 3.31
C TYR A 196 -7.30 -15.18 3.67
N PRO A 197 -6.75 -16.13 4.45
CA PRO A 197 -7.46 -17.36 4.78
C PRO A 197 -8.77 -17.10 5.52
N TYR A 198 -8.82 -16.10 6.40
CA TYR A 198 -10.06 -15.69 7.08
C TYR A 198 -11.11 -15.16 6.08
N MET A 199 -10.71 -14.28 5.16
CA MET A 199 -11.62 -13.68 4.19
C MET A 199 -12.23 -14.72 3.24
N ILE A 200 -11.42 -15.68 2.76
CA ILE A 200 -11.93 -16.72 1.86
C ILE A 200 -12.72 -17.80 2.60
N ALA A 201 -12.47 -18.05 3.89
CA ALA A 201 -13.21 -19.00 4.70
C ALA A 201 -14.68 -18.60 4.90
N GLN A 202 -15.02 -17.32 4.75
CA GLN A 202 -16.39 -16.82 4.84
C GLN A 202 -17.21 -17.04 3.56
N LYS A 203 -16.58 -17.45 2.45
CA LYS A 203 -17.27 -17.59 1.18
C LYS A 203 -17.94 -18.94 1.08
N GLU A 204 -19.25 -18.96 0.78
CA GLU A 204 -19.99 -20.20 0.51
C GLU A 204 -19.35 -21.05 -0.59
N ALA A 205 -18.73 -20.41 -1.58
CA ALA A 205 -18.05 -21.09 -2.69
C ALA A 205 -16.76 -21.82 -2.26
N VAL A 206 -16.20 -21.53 -1.08
CA VAL A 206 -14.97 -22.15 -0.55
C VAL A 206 -15.37 -23.28 0.40
N LYS A 207 -14.99 -24.50 0.05
CA LYS A 207 -15.31 -25.73 0.79
C LYS A 207 -14.34 -26.01 1.93
N LYS A 208 -13.06 -25.66 1.74
CA LYS A 208 -12.00 -25.90 2.71
C LYS A 208 -10.81 -24.98 2.44
N VAL A 209 -10.26 -24.40 3.49
CA VAL A 209 -8.99 -23.68 3.46
C VAL A 209 -7.92 -24.55 4.12
N ILE A 210 -6.78 -24.72 3.46
CA ILE A 210 -5.61 -25.43 3.99
C ILE A 210 -4.48 -24.42 4.06
N VAL A 211 -4.03 -24.08 5.26
CA VAL A 211 -2.94 -23.11 5.46
C VAL A 211 -1.66 -23.86 5.79
N PHE A 212 -0.59 -23.53 5.09
CA PHE A 212 0.77 -24.01 5.34
C PHE A 212 1.57 -22.89 5.98
N GLU A 213 1.95 -23.06 7.24
CA GLU A 213 2.79 -22.12 7.98
C GLU A 213 3.90 -22.89 8.70
N LYS A 214 5.12 -22.35 8.65
CA LYS A 214 6.30 -22.97 9.27
C LYS A 214 6.47 -22.53 10.72
N ASP A 215 5.96 -21.36 11.07
CA ASP A 215 6.10 -20.78 12.39
C ASP A 215 4.95 -21.22 13.32
N ALA A 216 5.27 -22.15 14.22
CA ALA A 216 4.30 -22.70 15.17
C ALA A 216 3.73 -21.63 16.12
N GLU A 217 4.49 -20.59 16.45
CA GLU A 217 4.01 -19.50 17.30
C GLU A 217 3.00 -18.62 16.54
N ALA A 218 3.22 -18.39 15.25
CA ALA A 218 2.26 -17.69 14.39
C ALA A 218 0.94 -18.49 14.25
N ILE A 219 1.02 -19.82 14.09
CA ILE A 219 -0.16 -20.70 14.08
C ILE A 219 -0.91 -20.62 15.41
N SER A 220 -0.18 -20.66 16.54
CA SER A 220 -0.77 -20.57 17.88
C SER A 220 -1.48 -19.24 18.09
N LEU A 221 -0.84 -18.13 17.70
CA LEU A 221 -1.41 -16.79 17.78
C LEU A 221 -2.70 -16.68 16.97
N PHE A 222 -2.68 -17.14 15.73
CA PHE A 222 -3.88 -17.11 14.90
C PHE A 222 -4.99 -18.00 15.46
N SER A 223 -4.69 -19.25 15.80
CA SER A 223 -5.70 -20.22 16.24
C SER A 223 -6.36 -19.87 17.58
N GLN A 224 -5.64 -19.22 18.48
CA GLN A 224 -6.14 -18.88 19.81
C GLN A 224 -6.88 -17.53 19.83
N TYR A 225 -6.53 -16.60 18.94
CA TYR A 225 -6.93 -15.19 19.10
C TYR A 225 -7.49 -14.53 17.84
N LEU A 226 -7.26 -15.08 16.65
CA LEU A 226 -7.70 -14.49 15.38
C LEU A 226 -8.69 -15.38 14.61
N LEU A 227 -8.73 -16.68 14.91
CA LEU A 227 -9.75 -17.58 14.40
C LEU A 227 -11.08 -17.30 15.12
N PRO A 228 -12.20 -17.07 14.40
CA PRO A 228 -13.51 -16.85 15.00
C PRO A 228 -14.08 -18.09 15.69
#